data_AF-A0A924ZGL8-F1
#
_entry.id   AF-A0A924ZGL8-F1
#
_cell.length_a   1.000
_cell.length_b   1.000
_cell.length_c   1.000
_cell.angle_alpha   90.00
_cell.angle_beta   90.00
_cell.angle_gamma   90.00
#
_symmetry.space_group_name_H-M   'P 1'
#
loop_
_entity.id
_entity.type
_entity.pdbx_description
1 polymer ?
#
loop_
_entity_poly.entity_id
_entity_poly.type
_entity_poly.pdbx_seq_one_letter_code
_entity_poly.pdbx_strand_id
1 'polypeptide(L)'
;MLAHRKSCYCAFCKTPRKVYAHKHLTTIEVVSLVMLSIVVTYSIYHTMDPRGLFISATVLIVAEIFTHMKWRTSMICRSCGFDPIVYLRDPEKAGLKIRAFLDRRSESPLNIMRAPIGQPAPAQSEKLKKGENLSLKM
;
A
#
# COMPACT_ATOMS: atom_id res chain seq x y z
N MET A 1 11.43 0.77 -17.40
CA MET A 1 11.05 1.19 -16.02
C MET A 1 9.64 0.73 -15.58
N LEU A 2 9.16 -0.47 -15.96
CA LEU A 2 7.81 -0.98 -15.58
C LEU A 2 7.83 -2.38 -14.91
N ALA A 3 9.00 -3.02 -14.77
CA ALA A 3 9.12 -4.42 -14.36
C ALA A 3 8.83 -4.69 -12.87
N HIS A 4 8.78 -3.67 -12.01
CA HIS A 4 8.63 -3.85 -10.54
C HIS A 4 7.18 -3.84 -10.04
N ARG A 5 6.18 -3.75 -10.94
CA ARG A 5 4.77 -3.73 -10.56
C ARG A 5 4.13 -5.09 -10.83
N LYS A 6 3.55 -5.71 -9.79
CA LYS A 6 2.76 -6.95 -9.90
C LYS A 6 1.28 -6.62 -9.96
N SER A 7 0.55 -7.30 -10.84
CA SER A 7 -0.91 -7.30 -10.83
C SER A 7 -1.41 -8.17 -9.68
N CYS A 8 -2.33 -7.63 -8.89
CA CYS A 8 -3.00 -8.38 -7.83
C CYS A 8 -4.44 -7.87 -7.68
N TYR A 9 -5.28 -8.67 -7.04
CA TYR A 9 -6.64 -8.29 -6.70
C TYR A 9 -6.71 -7.84 -5.25
N CYS A 10 -7.61 -6.90 -4.96
CA CYS A 10 -7.92 -6.58 -3.58
C CYS A 10 -8.68 -7.73 -2.91
N ALA A 11 -8.26 -8.16 -1.72
CA ALA A 11 -8.96 -9.20 -0.96
C ALA A 11 -10.41 -8.83 -0.63
N PHE A 12 -10.68 -7.55 -0.34
CA PHE A 12 -12.01 -7.06 -0.03
C PHE A 12 -12.88 -6.86 -1.29
N CYS A 13 -12.55 -5.90 -2.14
CA CYS A 13 -13.40 -5.49 -3.26
C CYS A 13 -13.15 -6.22 -4.59
N LYS A 14 -12.19 -7.15 -4.64
CA LYS A 14 -11.79 -7.90 -5.84
C LYS A 14 -11.42 -7.04 -7.06
N THR A 15 -11.16 -5.74 -6.88
CA THR A 15 -10.75 -4.85 -7.97
C THR A 15 -9.31 -5.16 -8.39
N PRO A 16 -9.01 -5.29 -9.70
CA PRO A 16 -7.65 -5.48 -10.19
C PRO A 16 -6.81 -4.21 -9.93
N ARG A 17 -5.58 -4.39 -9.45
CA ARG A 17 -4.63 -3.29 -9.20
C ARG A 17 -3.19 -3.71 -9.48
N LYS A 18 -2.34 -2.72 -9.76
CA LYS A 18 -0.89 -2.91 -9.90
C LYS A 18 -0.20 -2.34 -8.66
N VAL A 19 0.53 -3.18 -7.93
CA VAL A 19 1.25 -2.80 -6.69
C VAL A 19 2.75 -2.94 -6.88
N TYR A 20 3.54 -2.14 -6.18
CA TYR A 20 5.00 -2.33 -6.16
C TYR A 20 5.33 -3.56 -5.31
N ALA A 21 6.09 -4.50 -5.89
CA ALA A 21 6.41 -5.75 -5.21
C ALA A 21 7.55 -5.60 -4.19
N HIS A 22 8.54 -4.75 -4.50
CA HIS A 22 9.74 -4.60 -3.70
C HIS A 22 9.58 -3.48 -2.68
N LYS A 23 9.96 -3.78 -1.44
CA LYS A 23 9.99 -2.84 -0.31
C LYS A 23 11.31 -2.06 -0.24
N HIS A 24 12.39 -2.66 -0.73
CA HIS A 24 13.76 -2.18 -0.67
C HIS A 24 14.29 -1.86 -2.06
N LEU A 25 15.30 -0.99 -2.13
CA LEU A 25 16.03 -0.73 -3.37
C LEU A 25 16.71 -1.99 -3.89
N THR A 26 16.66 -2.18 -5.20
CA THR A 26 17.42 -3.23 -5.88
C THR A 26 18.89 -2.84 -6.03
N THR A 27 19.79 -3.82 -6.16
CA THR A 27 21.23 -3.56 -6.32
C THR A 27 21.53 -2.66 -7.52
N ILE A 28 20.78 -2.81 -8.62
CA ILE A 28 20.89 -1.97 -9.82
C ILE A 28 20.53 -0.51 -9.50
N GLU A 29 19.44 -0.29 -8.74
CA GLU A 29 19.04 1.06 -8.32
C GLU A 29 20.10 1.69 -7.41
N VAL A 30 20.66 0.93 -6.47
CA VAL A 30 21.75 1.39 -5.59
C VAL A 30 22.98 1.82 -6.40
N VAL A 31 23.45 0.98 -7.33
CA VAL A 31 24.61 1.31 -8.18
C VAL A 31 24.32 2.56 -9.02
N SER A 32 23.11 2.68 -9.58
CA SER A 32 22.73 3.86 -10.35
C SER A 32 22.69 5.14 -9.52
N LEU A 33 22.23 5.08 -8.27
CA LEU A 33 22.22 6.20 -7.33
C LEU A 33 23.63 6.60 -6.89
N VAL A 34 24.51 5.63 -6.66
CA VAL A 34 25.92 5.90 -6.35
C VAL A 34 26.60 6.59 -7.53
N MET A 35 26.44 6.07 -8.75
CA MET A 35 26.98 6.72 -9.95
C MET A 35 26.44 8.14 -10.12
N LEU A 36 25.13 8.34 -9.94
CA LEU A 36 24.51 9.67 -10.00
C LEU A 36 25.08 10.60 -8.92
N SER A 37 25.29 10.12 -7.71
CA SER A 37 25.86 10.92 -6.62
C SER A 37 27.32 11.34 -6.89
N ILE A 38 28.11 10.49 -7.55
CA ILE A 38 29.49 10.82 -7.96
C ILE A 38 29.46 11.93 -9.02
N VAL A 39 28.59 11.80 -10.03
CA VAL A 39 28.42 12.84 -11.07
C VAL A 39 28.00 14.18 -10.47
N VAL A 40 27.03 14.16 -9.54
CA VAL A 40 26.57 15.37 -8.83
C VAL A 40 27.70 15.99 -8.01
N THR A 41 28.46 15.17 -7.28
CA THR A 41 29.60 15.65 -6.48
C THR A 41 30.67 16.29 -7.37
N TYR A 42 31.04 15.60 -8.47
CA TYR A 42 32.03 16.10 -9.41
C TYR A 42 31.59 17.41 -10.06
N SER A 43 30.31 17.55 -10.39
CA SER A 43 29.76 18.78 -10.97
C SER A 43 29.75 19.98 -10.01
N ILE A 44 29.72 19.77 -8.70
CA ILE A 44 29.66 20.85 -7.70
C ILE A 44 31.06 21.24 -7.24
N TYR A 45 31.90 20.26 -6.91
CA TYR A 45 33.18 20.49 -6.26
C TYR A 45 34.38 20.45 -7.22
N HIS A 46 34.19 19.95 -8.45
CA HIS A 46 35.24 19.76 -9.47
C HIS A 46 36.48 18.95 -9.00
N THR A 47 36.42 18.39 -7.79
CA THR A 47 37.49 17.67 -7.11
C THR A 47 36.90 16.50 -6.34
N MET A 48 37.67 15.43 -6.17
CA MET A 48 37.24 14.24 -5.43
C MET A 48 37.45 14.45 -3.93
N ASP A 49 36.55 15.20 -3.31
CA ASP A 49 36.56 15.42 -1.88
C ASP A 49 35.81 14.30 -1.11
N PRO A 50 36.27 13.95 0.12
CA PRO A 50 35.59 12.97 0.97
C PRO A 50 34.16 13.39 1.36
N ARG A 51 33.81 14.68 1.18
CA ARG A 51 32.46 15.22 1.35
C ARG A 51 31.46 14.60 0.36
N GLY A 52 31.92 14.15 -0.81
CA GLY A 52 31.08 13.41 -1.77
C GLY A 52 30.50 12.12 -1.21
N LEU A 53 31.21 11.46 -0.30
CA LEU A 53 30.76 10.23 0.34
C LEU A 53 29.57 10.51 1.29
N PHE A 54 29.56 11.66 1.96
CA PHE A 54 28.39 12.08 2.74
C PHE A 54 27.18 12.35 1.85
N ILE A 55 27.38 12.95 0.68
CA ILE A 55 26.30 13.22 -0.27
C ILE A 55 25.72 11.90 -0.79
N SER A 56 26.57 10.95 -1.19
CA SER A 56 26.12 9.64 -1.68
C SER A 56 25.36 8.86 -0.60
N ALA A 57 25.86 8.84 0.64
CA ALA A 57 25.17 8.21 1.77
C ALA A 57 23.80 8.84 2.04
N THR A 58 23.72 10.17 2.03
CA THR A 58 22.45 10.90 2.25
C THR A 58 21.44 10.58 1.14
N VAL A 59 21.88 10.58 -0.12
CA VAL A 59 21.02 10.24 -1.27
C VAL A 59 20.47 8.82 -1.16
N LEU A 60 21.28 7.85 -0.73
CA LEU A 60 20.83 6.47 -0.53
C LEU A 60 19.78 6.34 0.58
N ILE A 61 20.00 7.00 1.72
CA ILE A 61 19.03 7.00 2.83
C ILE A 61 17.70 7.58 2.36
N VAL A 62 17.75 8.72 1.67
CA VAL A 62 16.55 9.38 1.15
C VAL A 62 15.84 8.48 0.14
N ALA A 63 16.57 7.86 -0.79
CA ALA A 63 16.00 6.96 -1.79
C ALA A 63 15.32 5.72 -1.17
N GLU A 64 15.88 5.16 -0.10
CA GLU A 64 15.28 4.02 0.62
C GLU A 64 13.97 4.43 1.30
N ILE A 65 13.95 5.60 1.96
CA ILE A 65 12.73 6.16 2.57
C ILE A 65 11.64 6.37 1.52
N PHE A 66 11.98 7.00 0.39
CA PHE A 66 11.03 7.22 -0.71
C PHE A 66 10.49 5.90 -1.27
N THR A 67 11.35 4.90 -1.45
CA THR A 67 10.95 3.57 -1.94
C THR A 67 9.98 2.91 -0.96
N HIS A 68 10.27 2.98 0.33
CA HIS A 68 9.41 2.45 1.37
C HIS A 68 8.03 3.17 1.42
N MET A 69 8.01 4.50 1.36
CA MET A 69 6.77 5.30 1.33
C MET A 69 5.92 5.01 0.10
N LYS A 70 6.56 4.88 -1.07
CA LYS A 70 5.91 4.56 -2.34
C LYS A 70 5.31 3.16 -2.34
N TRP A 71 6.06 2.17 -1.82
CA TRP A 71 5.56 0.82 -1.61
C TRP A 71 4.33 0.83 -0.70
N ARG A 72 4.43 1.51 0.46
CA ARG A 72 3.35 1.61 1.45
C ARG A 72 2.07 2.20 0.88
N THR A 73 2.19 3.31 0.15
CA THR A 73 1.05 3.97 -0.49
C THR A 73 0.41 3.10 -1.57
N SER A 74 1.20 2.27 -2.25
CA SER A 74 0.69 1.36 -3.29
C SER A 74 -0.06 0.15 -2.75
N MET A 75 0.20 -0.26 -1.51
CA MET A 75 -0.50 -1.39 -0.89
C MET A 75 -1.95 -1.06 -0.52
N ILE A 76 -2.24 0.20 -0.23
CA ILE A 76 -3.58 0.66 0.14
C ILE A 76 -4.48 0.67 -1.09
N CYS A 77 -5.64 0.04 -1.00
CA CYS A 77 -6.57 0.00 -2.10
C CYS A 77 -7.27 1.36 -2.31
N ARG A 78 -7.12 1.97 -3.49
CA ARG A 78 -7.75 3.26 -3.81
C ARG A 78 -9.27 3.20 -3.97
N SER A 79 -9.86 2.02 -4.16
CA SER A 79 -11.31 1.88 -4.32
C SER A 79 -12.04 1.72 -2.99
N CYS A 80 -11.54 0.88 -2.08
CA CYS A 80 -12.19 0.57 -0.80
C CYS A 80 -11.41 0.99 0.45
N GLY A 81 -10.18 1.49 0.33
CA GLY A 81 -9.34 1.85 1.47
C GLY A 81 -8.75 0.65 2.22
N PHE A 82 -8.93 -0.58 1.75
CA PHE A 82 -8.38 -1.78 2.38
C PHE A 82 -6.85 -1.74 2.44
N ASP A 83 -6.31 -2.01 3.62
CA ASP A 83 -4.89 -2.03 3.91
C ASP A 83 -4.44 -3.41 4.42
N PRO A 84 -3.72 -4.20 3.60
CA PRO A 84 -3.31 -5.55 3.98
C PRO A 84 -2.36 -5.57 5.18
N ILE A 85 -1.52 -4.53 5.36
CA ILE A 85 -0.55 -4.48 6.45
C ILE A 85 -1.27 -4.32 7.79
N VAL A 86 -2.28 -3.44 7.82
CA VAL A 86 -3.08 -3.22 9.03
C VAL A 86 -3.95 -4.43 9.30
N TYR A 87 -4.54 -5.04 8.28
CA TYR A 87 -5.34 -6.25 8.43
C TYR A 87 -4.56 -7.42 9.04
N LEU A 88 -3.30 -7.62 8.64
CA LEU A 88 -2.44 -8.65 9.22
C LEU A 88 -2.08 -8.40 10.69
N ARG A 89 -2.05 -7.13 11.13
CA ARG A 89 -1.76 -6.79 12.52
C ARG A 89 -3.01 -6.81 13.39
N ASP A 90 -4.05 -6.11 12.95
CA ASP A 90 -5.30 -5.88 13.67
C ASP A 90 -6.48 -5.85 12.67
N PRO A 91 -7.21 -6.95 12.49
CA PRO A 91 -8.31 -7.01 11.53
C PRO A 91 -9.45 -6.05 11.88
N GLU A 92 -9.70 -5.82 13.18
CA GLU A 92 -10.74 -4.89 13.64
C GLU A 92 -10.44 -3.44 13.24
N LYS A 93 -9.19 -2.99 13.43
CA LYS A 93 -8.76 -1.64 13.02
C LYS A 93 -8.81 -1.47 11.51
N ALA A 94 -8.53 -2.53 10.74
CA ALA A 94 -8.71 -2.49 9.30
C ALA A 94 -10.19 -2.30 8.93
N GLY A 95 -11.10 -3.01 9.60
CA GLY A 95 -12.54 -2.85 9.43
C GLY A 95 -13.02 -1.41 9.71
N LEU A 96 -12.58 -0.82 10.82
CA LEU A 96 -12.90 0.57 11.17
C LEU A 96 -12.42 1.57 10.11
N LYS A 97 -11.21 1.39 9.58
CA LYS A 97 -10.66 2.25 8.52
C LYS A 97 -11.44 2.14 7.21
N ILE A 98 -11.88 0.94 6.86
CA ILE A 98 -12.69 0.71 5.66
C ILE A 98 -14.05 1.39 5.80
N ARG A 99 -14.71 1.25 6.96
CA ARG A 99 -15.97 1.94 7.26
C ARG A 99 -15.81 3.45 7.12
N ALA A 100 -14.84 4.04 7.84
CA ALA A 100 -14.55 5.46 7.75
C ALA A 100 -14.21 5.94 6.32
N PHE A 101 -13.57 5.09 5.50
CA PHE A 101 -13.31 5.41 4.10
C PHE A 101 -14.58 5.39 3.24
N LEU A 102 -15.47 4.43 3.46
CA LEU A 102 -16.76 4.34 2.76
C LEU A 102 -17.68 5.50 3.16
N ASP A 103 -17.72 5.87 4.43
CA ASP A 103 -18.53 6.98 4.93
C ASP A 103 -18.10 8.31 4.27
N ARG A 104 -16.78 8.60 4.26
CA ARG A 104 -16.23 9.76 3.54
C ARG A 104 -16.52 9.72 2.04
N ARG A 105 -16.58 8.52 1.46
CA ARG A 105 -16.87 8.35 0.04
C ARG A 105 -18.34 8.64 -0.27
N SER A 106 -19.27 8.24 0.59
CA SER A 106 -20.70 8.55 0.41
C SER A 106 -21.02 10.03 0.50
N GLU A 107 -20.27 10.80 1.30
CA GLU A 107 -20.46 12.25 1.44
C GLU A 107 -20.06 13.03 0.16
N SER A 108 -19.12 12.49 -0.63
CA SER A 108 -18.61 13.19 -1.81
C SER A 108 -19.49 12.99 -3.05
N PRO A 109 -20.05 14.06 -3.66
CA PRO A 109 -20.99 13.96 -4.78
C PRO A 109 -20.38 13.33 -6.05
N LEU A 110 -19.06 13.46 -6.22
CA LEU A 110 -18.33 12.88 -7.35
C LEU A 110 -18.20 11.34 -7.27
N ASN A 111 -18.29 10.76 -6.08
CA ASN A 111 -18.11 9.32 -5.89
C ASN A 111 -19.41 8.52 -5.99
N ILE A 112 -20.57 9.19 -6.01
CA ILE A 112 -21.90 8.57 -6.17
C ILE A 112 -22.03 7.92 -7.56
N MET A 113 -21.45 8.53 -8.59
CA MET A 113 -21.49 8.03 -9.97
C MET A 113 -20.48 6.91 -10.26
N ARG A 114 -19.60 6.59 -9.30
CA ARG A 114 -18.57 5.57 -9.51
C ARG A 114 -19.13 4.18 -9.24
N ALA A 115 -18.78 3.22 -10.10
CA ALA A 115 -19.28 1.85 -10.03
C ALA A 115 -19.27 1.27 -8.59
N PRO A 116 -20.35 0.57 -8.19
CA PRO A 116 -20.48 0.01 -6.86
C PRO A 116 -19.34 -0.97 -6.59
N ILE A 117 -18.84 -0.93 -5.38
CA ILE A 117 -17.77 -1.83 -4.93
C ILE A 117 -18.41 -3.20 -4.71
N GLY A 118 -17.86 -4.25 -5.31
CA GLY A 118 -18.24 -5.63 -5.01
C GLY A 118 -17.93 -5.92 -3.55
N GLN A 119 -18.92 -5.78 -2.66
CA GLN A 119 -18.75 -6.12 -1.26
C GLN A 119 -18.64 -7.65 -1.16
N PRO A 120 -17.72 -8.18 -0.34
CA PRO A 120 -17.75 -9.60 -0.04
C PRO A 120 -19.11 -9.89 0.61
N ALA A 121 -19.82 -10.92 0.12
CA ALA A 121 -21.06 -11.34 0.75
C ALA A 121 -20.80 -11.47 2.26
N PRO A 122 -21.61 -10.83 3.12
CA PRO A 122 -21.46 -11.04 4.56
C PRO A 122 -21.52 -12.55 4.78
N ALA A 123 -20.55 -13.11 5.50
CA ALA A 123 -20.68 -14.47 6.01
C ALA A 123 -21.88 -14.46 6.97
N GLN A 124 -23.07 -14.68 6.43
CA GLN A 124 -24.31 -14.58 7.17
C GLN A 124 -24.38 -15.72 8.19
N SER A 125 -24.72 -15.37 9.43
CA SER A 125 -25.83 -15.98 10.17
C SER A 125 -25.85 -17.48 10.52
N GLU A 126 -24.83 -18.30 10.23
CA GLU A 126 -24.88 -19.73 10.63
C GLU A 126 -24.96 -19.96 12.14
N LYS A 127 -24.48 -19.02 12.97
CA LYS A 127 -24.59 -19.12 14.43
C LYS A 127 -25.95 -18.68 15.00
N LEU A 128 -26.76 -17.91 14.28
CA LEU A 128 -28.02 -17.40 14.83
C LEU A 128 -29.21 -18.38 14.65
N LYS A 129 -29.23 -19.17 13.55
CA LYS A 129 -30.30 -20.18 13.34
C LYS A 129 -30.17 -21.44 14.21
N LYS A 130 -29.01 -21.70 14.81
CA LYS A 130 -28.80 -22.89 15.67
C LYS A 130 -29.36 -22.71 17.10
N GLY A 131 -29.64 -21.48 17.54
CA GLY A 131 -30.22 -21.19 18.86
C GLY A 131 -31.75 -21.24 18.90
N GLU A 132 -32.43 -20.81 17.83
CA GLU A 132 -33.90 -20.72 17.80
C GLU A 132 -34.62 -22.07 17.73
N ASN A 133 -33.95 -23.13 17.26
CA ASN A 133 -34.56 -24.46 17.15
C ASN A 133 -34.38 -25.34 18.40
N LEU A 134 -33.69 -24.87 19.44
CA LEU A 134 -33.51 -25.63 20.69
C LEU A 134 -34.62 -25.34 21.72
N SER A 135 -35.35 -24.22 21.58
CA SER A 135 -36.39 -23.81 22.54
C SER A 135 -37.78 -24.39 22.25
N LEU A 136 -37.96 -25.13 21.15
CA LEU A 136 -39.23 -25.79 20.78
C LEU A 136 -39.22 -27.31 21.03
N LYS A 137 -38.20 -27.82 21.73
CA LYS A 137 -38.15 -29.18 22.26
C LYS A 137 -38.09 -29.12 23.79
N MET A 138 -39.20 -28.78 24.43
CA MET A 138 -39.51 -29.13 25.83
C MET A 138 -41.02 -29.08 26.01
#